data_AF-N9SRT7-F1
#
_entry.id   AF-N9SRT7-F1
#
_cell.length_a   1.000
_cell.length_b   1.000
_cell.length_c   1.000
_cell.angle_alpha   90.00
_cell.angle_beta   90.00
_cell.angle_gamma   90.00
#
_symmetry.space_group_name_H-M   'P 1'
#
loop_
_entity.id
_entity.type
_entity.pdbx_description
1 polymer ?
#
loop_
_entity_poly.entity_id
_entity_poly.type
_entity_poly.pdbx_seq_one_letter_code
_entity_poly.pdbx_strand_id
1 'polypeptide(L)'
;MLENKINDLKNMSLQKKRAFIVDFCLNQKLKKNKNQINSQFKNVSILDFFINSLSEDYKKIFIVDFIKNENNPYWYLDNWSKNAYYKKLNYLVDLFIDYVYCS
;
A
#
# COMPACT_ATOMS: atom_id res chain seq x y z
N MET A 1 8.50 21.70 6.33
CA MET A 1 9.49 20.61 6.54
C MET A 1 8.93 19.21 6.25
N LEU A 2 7.61 18.97 6.31
CA LEU A 2 6.97 17.72 5.85
C LEU A 2 6.83 17.64 4.31
N GLU A 3 6.51 18.75 3.65
CA GLU A 3 6.36 18.84 2.18
C GLU A 3 7.64 18.43 1.43
N ASN A 4 8.82 18.78 1.95
CA ASN A 4 10.09 18.37 1.36
C ASN A 4 10.25 16.85 1.34
N LYS A 5 9.82 16.15 2.41
CA LYS A 5 9.87 14.68 2.47
C LYS A 5 8.90 14.02 1.50
N ILE A 6 7.75 14.65 1.23
CA ILE A 6 6.76 14.17 0.25
C ILE A 6 7.33 14.28 -1.16
N ASN A 7 7.90 15.43 -1.50
CA ASN A 7 8.55 15.63 -2.80
C ASN A 7 9.70 14.65 -2.99
N ASP A 8 10.51 14.41 -1.96
CA ASP A 8 11.59 13.43 -2.01
C ASP A 8 11.06 12.02 -2.32
N LEU A 9 9.97 11.59 -1.68
CA LEU A 9 9.32 10.28 -1.91
C LEU A 9 8.62 10.19 -3.27
N LYS A 10 7.92 11.23 -3.70
CA LYS A 10 7.28 11.31 -5.02
C LYS A 10 8.29 11.22 -6.15
N ASN A 11 9.49 11.78 -5.93
CA ASN A 11 10.60 11.75 -6.88
C ASN A 11 11.41 10.42 -6.83
N MET A 12 11.09 9.50 -5.92
CA MET A 12 11.76 8.20 -5.87
C MET A 12 11.31 7.29 -7.02
N SER A 13 12.18 6.33 -7.35
CA SER A 13 11.83 5.25 -8.27
C SER A 13 10.65 4.42 -7.74
N LEU A 14 9.85 3.87 -8.66
CA LEU A 14 8.72 2.99 -8.31
C LEU A 14 9.14 1.86 -7.36
N GLN A 15 10.34 1.31 -7.55
CA GLN A 15 10.89 0.26 -6.70
C GLN A 15 11.01 0.70 -5.23
N LYS A 16 11.56 1.90 -4.99
CA LYS A 16 11.70 2.47 -3.64
C LYS A 16 10.35 2.78 -3.02
N LYS A 17 9.42 3.35 -3.81
CA LYS A 17 8.05 3.61 -3.35
C LYS A 17 7.36 2.31 -2.94
N ARG A 18 7.48 1.24 -3.74
CA ARG A 18 6.93 -0.09 -3.40
C ARG A 18 7.51 -0.64 -2.11
N ALA A 19 8.84 -0.56 -1.93
CA ALA A 19 9.49 -1.00 -0.70
C ALA A 19 8.95 -0.26 0.54
N PHE A 20 8.80 1.06 0.44
CA PHE A 20 8.19 1.87 1.51
C PHE A 20 6.78 1.38 1.88
N ILE A 21 5.93 1.05 0.90
CA ILE A 21 4.58 0.54 1.16
C ILE A 21 4.62 -0.80 1.89
N VAL A 22 5.50 -1.72 1.46
CA VAL A 22 5.68 -3.02 2.14
C VAL A 22 6.09 -2.82 3.59
N ASP A 23 7.10 -1.98 3.84
CA ASP A 23 7.58 -1.67 5.20
C ASP A 23 6.47 -1.03 6.05
N PHE A 24 5.67 -0.14 5.46
CA PHE A 24 4.52 0.46 6.14
C PHE A 24 3.50 -0.60 6.55
N CYS A 25 3.12 -1.50 5.63
CA CYS A 25 2.18 -2.60 5.90
C CYS A 25 2.69 -3.52 7.02
N LEU A 26 3.97 -3.89 6.99
CA LEU A 26 4.60 -4.70 8.04
C LEU A 26 4.57 -4.00 9.39
N ASN A 27 4.91 -2.72 9.44
CA ASN A 27 4.89 -1.92 10.66
C ASN A 27 3.48 -1.82 11.26
N GLN A 28 2.45 -1.63 10.43
CA GLN A 28 1.06 -1.61 10.90
C GLN A 28 0.62 -2.97 11.45
N LYS A 29 1.02 -4.07 10.80
CA LYS A 29 0.75 -5.44 11.28
C LYS A 29 1.41 -5.70 12.64
N LEU A 30 2.65 -5.27 12.83
CA LEU A 30 3.36 -5.37 14.11
C LEU A 30 2.68 -4.53 15.21
N LYS A 31 2.24 -3.31 14.90
CA LYS A 31 1.49 -2.45 15.83
C LYS A 31 0.16 -3.09 16.26
N LYS A 32 -0.57 -3.69 15.31
CA LYS A 32 -1.82 -4.40 15.59
C LYS A 32 -1.60 -5.55 16.58
N ASN A 33 -0.56 -6.35 16.38
CA ASN A 33 -0.22 -7.46 17.29
C ASN A 33 0.14 -6.98 18.71
N LYS A 34 0.79 -5.82 18.85
CA LYS A 34 1.10 -5.22 20.17
C LYS A 34 -0.15 -4.66 20.88
N ASN A 35 -1.06 -4.02 20.13
CA ASN A 35 -2.24 -3.36 20.70
C ASN A 35 -3.40 -4.33 21.03
N GLN A 36 -3.42 -5.52 20.41
CA GLN A 36 -4.38 -6.58 20.76
C GLN A 36 -4.22 -7.09 22.20
N ILE A 37 -3.05 -6.90 22.82
CA ILE A 37 -2.81 -7.25 24.22
C ILE A 37 -3.51 -6.26 25.16
N ASN A 38 -3.84 -5.03 24.71
CA ASN A 38 -4.21 -3.92 25.61
C ASN A 38 -5.52 -3.17 25.30
N SER A 39 -6.34 -3.53 24.29
CA SER A 39 -7.57 -2.75 24.05
C SER A 39 -8.74 -3.51 23.40
N GLN A 40 -9.90 -3.35 24.04
CA GLN A 40 -11.23 -3.90 23.70
C GLN A 40 -11.99 -3.06 22.65
N PHE A 41 -11.33 -2.08 22.02
CA PHE A 41 -11.92 -1.21 21.00
C PHE A 41 -11.37 -1.55 19.61
N LYS A 42 -12.25 -1.92 18.68
CA LYS A 42 -11.95 -2.10 17.25
C LYS A 42 -11.59 -0.75 16.62
N ASN A 43 -10.37 -0.27 16.83
CA ASN A 43 -9.81 0.79 15.98
C ASN A 43 -9.59 0.20 14.58
N VAL A 44 -10.41 0.63 13.61
CA VAL A 44 -10.18 0.34 12.19
C VAL A 44 -8.82 0.95 11.84
N SER A 45 -7.87 0.13 11.37
CA SER A 45 -6.54 0.64 11.08
C SER A 45 -6.60 1.58 9.87
N ILE A 46 -5.74 2.61 9.85
CA ILE A 46 -5.55 3.50 8.68
C ILE A 46 -5.38 2.70 7.39
N LEU A 47 -4.74 1.53 7.48
CA LEU A 47 -4.56 0.61 6.37
C LEU A 47 -5.88 -0.03 5.92
N ASP A 48 -6.71 -0.51 6.86
CA ASP A 48 -8.02 -1.08 6.57
C ASP A 48 -8.95 -0.04 5.92
N PHE A 49 -8.90 1.21 6.38
CA PHE A 49 -9.66 2.31 5.78
C PHE A 49 -9.22 2.56 4.33
N PHE A 50 -7.91 2.66 4.08
CA PHE A 50 -7.36 2.82 2.73
C PHE A 50 -7.84 1.70 1.81
N ILE A 51 -7.64 0.44 2.21
CA ILE A 51 -8.00 -0.73 1.41
C ILE A 51 -9.48 -0.75 1.06
N ASN A 52 -10.35 -0.35 1.99
CA ASN A 52 -11.80 -0.32 1.77
C ASN A 52 -12.26 0.84 0.89
N SER A 53 -11.44 1.89 0.73
CA SER A 53 -11.72 3.00 -0.17
C SER A 53 -11.32 2.72 -1.63
N LEU A 54 -10.51 1.70 -1.88
CA LEU A 54 -10.05 1.34 -3.22
C LEU A 54 -11.14 0.63 -4.02
N SER A 55 -11.15 0.84 -5.34
CA SER A 55 -11.90 -0.03 -6.24
C SER A 55 -11.30 -1.45 -6.28
N GLU A 56 -12.10 -2.42 -6.71
CA GLU A 56 -11.72 -3.85 -6.67
C GLU A 56 -10.38 -4.16 -7.36
N ASP A 57 -10.10 -3.56 -8.51
CA ASP A 57 -8.81 -3.74 -9.21
C ASP A 57 -7.62 -3.30 -8.35
N TYR A 58 -7.69 -2.08 -7.80
CA TYR A 58 -6.63 -1.51 -6.99
C TYR A 58 -6.48 -2.22 -5.67
N LYS A 59 -7.61 -2.61 -5.07
CA LYS A 59 -7.66 -3.42 -3.85
C LYS A 59 -6.98 -4.78 -4.07
N LYS A 60 -7.25 -5.44 -5.19
CA LYS A 60 -6.61 -6.71 -5.56
C LYS A 60 -5.11 -6.55 -5.72
N ILE A 61 -4.66 -5.54 -6.47
CA ILE A 61 -3.22 -5.24 -6.62
C ILE A 61 -2.59 -4.98 -5.26
N PHE A 62 -3.22 -4.14 -4.43
CA PHE A 62 -2.66 -3.76 -3.14
C PHE A 62 -2.47 -4.97 -2.21
N ILE A 63 -3.49 -5.82 -2.12
CA ILE A 63 -3.47 -7.02 -1.28
C ILE A 63 -2.39 -8.00 -1.76
N VAL A 64 -2.34 -8.29 -3.06
CA VAL A 64 -1.43 -9.31 -3.60
C VAL A 64 0.02 -8.84 -3.54
N ASP A 65 0.30 -7.61 -3.96
CA ASP A 65 1.68 -7.09 -4.03
C ASP A 65 2.24 -6.68 -2.67
N PHE A 66 1.43 -6.05 -1.80
CA PHE A 66 1.97 -5.41 -0.59
C PHE A 66 1.61 -6.11 0.71
N ILE A 67 0.48 -6.82 0.77
CA ILE A 67 0.05 -7.52 2.00
C ILE A 67 0.50 -8.98 1.96
N LYS A 68 0.24 -9.68 0.85
CA LYS A 68 0.66 -11.06 0.64
C LYS A 68 2.11 -11.17 0.21
N ASN A 69 2.66 -10.11 -0.38
CA ASN A 69 4.00 -10.08 -0.96
C ASN A 69 4.19 -11.27 -1.92
N GLU A 70 3.30 -11.37 -2.92
CA GLU A 70 3.30 -12.45 -3.90
C GLU A 70 4.64 -12.56 -4.63
N ASN A 71 5.17 -13.78 -4.70
CA ASN A 71 6.48 -14.05 -5.29
C ASN A 71 6.39 -14.25 -6.80
N ASN A 72 5.22 -14.61 -7.34
CA ASN A 72 5.03 -14.75 -8.78
C ASN A 72 4.97 -13.36 -9.45
N PRO A 73 5.97 -12.97 -10.26
CA PRO A 73 5.99 -11.65 -10.90
C PRO A 73 4.97 -11.51 -12.04
N TYR A 74 4.25 -12.57 -12.39
CA TYR A 74 3.30 -12.61 -13.50
C TYR A 74 1.85 -12.83 -13.07
N TRP A 75 1.54 -12.81 -11.76
CA TRP A 75 0.19 -13.07 -11.22
C TRP A 75 -0.89 -12.17 -11.86
N TYR A 76 -0.51 -10.96 -12.29
CA TYR A 76 -1.43 -10.00 -12.88
C TYR A 76 -1.92 -10.41 -14.29
N LEU A 77 -1.22 -11.32 -14.98
CA LEU A 77 -1.56 -11.72 -16.35
C LEU A 77 -2.93 -12.41 -16.45
N ASP A 78 -3.41 -12.98 -15.36
CA ASP A 78 -4.75 -13.59 -15.28
C ASP A 78 -5.89 -12.55 -15.31
N ASN A 79 -5.56 -11.25 -15.18
CA ASN A 79 -6.56 -10.18 -15.01
C ASN A 79 -6.33 -9.01 -15.96
N TRP A 80 -5.08 -8.65 -16.22
CA TRP A 80 -4.72 -7.47 -17.00
C TRP A 80 -3.49 -7.72 -17.87
N SER A 81 -3.40 -6.99 -18.98
CA SER A 81 -2.14 -6.89 -19.73
C SER A 81 -1.06 -6.23 -18.88
N LYS A 82 0.21 -6.53 -19.18
CA LYS A 82 1.38 -5.94 -18.52
C LYS A 82 1.29 -4.41 -18.40
N ASN A 83 0.97 -3.73 -19.49
CA ASN A 83 0.89 -2.27 -19.51
C ASN A 83 -0.25 -1.73 -18.65
N ALA A 84 -1.42 -2.37 -18.69
CA ALA A 84 -2.56 -1.96 -17.87
C ALA A 84 -2.26 -2.14 -16.37
N TYR A 85 -1.63 -3.26 -16.01
CA TYR A 85 -1.19 -3.52 -14.65
C TYR A 85 -0.21 -2.48 -14.14
N TYR A 86 0.89 -2.21 -14.87
CA TYR A 86 1.90 -1.24 -14.40
C TYR A 86 1.36 0.19 -14.32
N LYS A 87 0.42 0.59 -15.19
CA LYS A 87 -0.28 1.87 -15.05
C LYS A 87 -1.10 1.92 -13.77
N LYS A 88 -1.87 0.87 -13.47
CA LYS A 88 -2.66 0.77 -12.23
C LYS A 88 -1.77 0.76 -11.00
N LEU A 89 -0.68 0.01 -11.02
CA LEU A 89 0.29 -0.08 -9.94
C LEU A 89 0.93 1.28 -9.66
N ASN A 90 1.39 2.00 -10.69
CA ASN A 90 1.94 3.35 -10.52
C ASN A 90 0.94 4.29 -9.85
N TYR A 91 -0.28 4.35 -10.37
CA TYR A 91 -1.33 5.17 -9.80
C TYR A 91 -1.63 4.81 -8.34
N LEU A 92 -1.76 3.52 -8.04
CA LEU A 92 -2.01 3.02 -6.68
C LEU A 92 -0.89 3.41 -5.71
N VAL A 93 0.37 3.30 -6.14
CA VAL A 93 1.53 3.65 -5.33
C VAL A 93 1.53 5.15 -5.00
N ASP A 94 1.30 6.00 -6.00
CA ASP A 94 1.23 7.45 -5.78
C ASP A 94 0.05 7.83 -4.89
N LEU A 95 -1.12 7.21 -5.12
CA LEU A 95 -2.32 7.39 -4.30
C LEU A 95 -2.09 7.02 -2.83
N PHE A 96 -1.39 5.91 -2.57
CA PHE A 96 -1.08 5.50 -1.20
C PHE A 96 -0.12 6.47 -0.50
N ILE A 97 0.89 6.96 -1.21
CA ILE A 97 1.82 7.96 -0.66
C ILE A 97 1.02 9.21 -0.28
N ASP A 98 0.16 9.71 -1.18
CA ASP A 98 -0.68 10.87 -0.88
C ASP A 98 -1.59 10.63 0.32
N TYR A 99 -2.20 9.44 0.42
CA TYR A 99 -3.03 9.07 1.55
C TYR A 99 -2.28 9.09 2.88
N VAL A 100 -1.12 8.44 2.98
CA VAL A 100 -0.35 8.36 4.24
C VAL A 100 0.14 9.73 4.72
N TYR A 101 0.38 10.66 3.81
CA TYR A 101 0.87 11.99 4.16
C TYR A 101 -0.23 13.04 4.37
N CYS A 102 -1.43 12.83 3.83
CA CYS A 102 -2.60 13.69 4.12
C CYS A 102 -3.37 13.26 5.37
N SER A 103 -3.15 12.04 5.88
CA SER A 103 -3.79 11.46 7.08
C SER A 103 -3.05 11.82 8.36
#